data_AF-A0A7V3PY26-F1
#
_entry.id   AF-A0A7V3PY26-F1
#
_cell.length_a   1.000
_cell.length_b   1.000
_cell.length_c   1.000
_cell.angle_alpha   90.00
_cell.angle_beta   90.00
_cell.angle_gamma   90.00
#
_symmetry.space_group_name_H-M   'P 1'
#
loop_
_entity.id
_entity.type
_entity.pdbx_description
1 polymer ?
#
loop_
_entity_poly.entity_id
_entity_poly.type
_entity_poly.pdbx_seq_one_letter_code
_entity_poly.pdbx_strand_id
1 'polypeptide(L)' 'MSEVEVRKDESFEAALRRFKKKIEQEGILREVRDRKHYEKPSERRRKKLRRS' A
#
# COMPACT_ATOMS: atom_id res chain seq x y z
N MET A 1 -8.69 5.06 -1.22
CA MET A 1 -9.19 4.44 0.03
C MET A 1 -9.57 3.02 -0.32
N SER A 2 -8.81 2.06 0.22
CA SER A 2 -9.02 0.64 -0.04
C SER A 2 -10.14 0.15 0.87
N GLU A 3 -11.36 0.06 0.34
CA GLU A 3 -12.49 -0.55 1.03
C GLU A 3 -12.77 -1.95 0.48
N VAL A 4 -13.15 -2.89 1.34
CA VAL A 4 -13.58 -4.24 0.96
C VAL A 4 -14.86 -4.56 1.74
N GLU A 5 -15.97 -4.69 1.03
CA GLU A 5 -17.22 -5.17 1.61
C GLU A 5 -17.15 -6.70 1.82
N VAL A 6 -17.60 -7.14 2.99
CA VAL A 6 -17.71 -8.57 3.33
C VAL A 6 -19.01 -9.09 2.75
N ARG A 7 -18.93 -10.09 1.86
CA ARG A 7 -20.13 -10.73 1.28
C ARG A 7 -20.73 -11.72 2.27
N LYS A 8 -22.06 -11.91 2.22
CA LYS A 8 -22.80 -12.76 3.15
C LYS A 8 -22.34 -14.23 3.16
N ASP A 9 -21.81 -14.72 2.04
CA ASP A 9 -21.33 -16.10 1.89
C ASP A 9 -19.79 -16.24 2.04
N GLU A 10 -19.11 -15.19 2.52
CA GLU A 10 -17.66 -15.18 2.63
C GLU A 10 -17.18 -15.28 4.08
N SER A 11 -16.19 -16.15 4.31
CA SER A 11 -15.47 -16.18 5.58
C SER A 11 -14.68 -14.89 5.79
N PHE A 12 -14.72 -14.34 7.00
CA PHE A 12 -13.98 -13.15 7.41
C PHE A 12 -12.49 -13.20 6.99
N GLU A 13 -11.87 -14.38 7.06
CA GLU A 13 -10.47 -14.56 6.69
C GLU A 13 -10.21 -14.34 5.20
N ALA A 14 -11.15 -14.73 4.33
CA ALA A 14 -11.06 -14.49 2.90
C ALA A 14 -11.18 -12.98 2.56
N ALA A 15 -12.11 -12.28 3.23
CA ALA A 15 -12.25 -10.84 3.10
C ALA A 15 -10.97 -10.11 3.55
N LEU A 16 -10.36 -10.55 4.67
CA LEU A 16 -9.10 -10.01 5.18
C LEU A 16 -7.93 -10.22 4.20
N ARG A 17 -7.84 -11.38 3.55
CA ARG A 17 -6.81 -11.63 2.53
C ARG A 17 -6.97 -10.71 1.33
N ARG A 18 -8.20 -10.49 0.84
CA ARG A 18 -8.45 -9.54 -0.26
C ARG A 18 -8.09 -8.11 0.13
N PHE A 19 -8.43 -7.71 1.35
CA PHE A 19 -8.07 -6.40 1.87
C PHE A 19 -6.55 -6.19 1.95
N LYS A 20 -5.82 -7.17 2.50
CA LYS A 20 -4.35 -7.14 2.51
C LYS A 20 -3.76 -7.01 1.11
N LYS A 21 -4.25 -7.81 0.15
CA LYS A 21 -3.80 -7.75 -1.25
C LYS A 21 -4.09 -6.39 -1.89
N LYS A 22 -5.26 -5.80 -1.60
CA LYS A 22 -5.65 -4.47 -2.10
C LYS A 22 -4.75 -3.36 -1.53
N ILE A 23 -4.42 -3.42 -0.23
CA ILE A 23 -3.47 -2.50 0.41
C ILE A 23 -2.07 -2.60 -0.21
N GLU A 24 -1.59 -3.83 -0.44
CA GLU A 24 -0.28 -4.06 -1.06
C GLU A 24 -0.24 -3.52 -2.49
N GLN A 25 -1.29 -3.74 -3.27
CA GLN A 25 -1.41 -3.24 -4.64
C GLN A 25 -1.49 -1.72 -4.70
N GLU A 26 -2.22 -1.08 -3.79
CA GLU A 26 -2.29 0.38 -3.68
C GLU A 26 -0.97 0.99 -3.16
N GLY A 27 -0.05 0.18 -2.62
CA GLY A 27 1.26 0.64 -2.17
C GLY A 27 1.22 1.58 -0.97
N ILE A 28 0.11 1.64 -0.24
CA ILE A 28 -0.13 2.57 0.87
C ILE A 28 0.97 2.46 1.93
N LEU A 29 1.37 1.23 2.29
CA LEU A 29 2.42 1.01 3.29
C LEU A 29 3.78 1.58 2.85
N ARG A 30 4.07 1.53 1.55
CA ARG A 30 5.30 2.11 0.97
C ARG A 30 5.24 3.62 1.00
N GLU A 31 4.10 4.20 0.69
CA GLU A 31 3.87 5.64 0.73
C GLU A 31 3.97 6.19 2.15
N VAL A 32 3.37 5.53 3.14
CA VAL A 32 3.48 5.91 4.56
C VAL A 32 4.95 5.89 5.01
N ARG A 33 5.71 4.87 4.60
CA ARG A 33 7.15 4.79 4.92
C ARG A 33 7.96 5.92 4.25
N ASP A 34 7.67 6.21 2.99
CA ASP A 34 8.35 7.26 2.22
C ASP A 34 7.97 8.67 2.72
N ARG A 35 6.77 8.85 3.31
CA ARG A 35 6.30 10.13 3.89
C ARG A 35 6.63 10.31 5.38
N LYS A 36 7.16 9.29 6.07
CA LYS A 36 7.46 9.33 7.51
C LYS A 36 8.45 10.44 7.89
N HIS A 37 9.33 10.82 6.96
CA HIS A 37 10.31 11.89 7.13
C HIS A 37 10.42 12.69 5.84
N TYR A 38 10.82 13.95 5.95
CA TYR A 38 11.13 14.76 4.78
C TYR A 38 12.36 14.20 4.07
N GLU A 39 12.21 13.87 2.79
CA GLU A 39 13.30 13.45 1.90
C GLU A 39 13.54 14.55 0.88
N LYS A 40 14.80 15.00 0.74
CA LYS A 40 15.16 16.04 -0.23
C LYS A 40 14.76 15.61 -1.65
N PRO A 41 14.38 16.54 -2.54
CA PRO A 41 13.96 16.21 -3.91
C PRO A 41 15.00 15.40 -4.70
N SER A 42 16.29 15.66 -4.46
CA SER A 42 17.41 14.90 -5.05
C SER A 42 17.44 13.44 -4.62
N GLU A 43 17.27 13.19 -3.33
CA GLU A 43 17.23 11.85 -2.72
C GLU A 43 16.04 11.05 -3.23
N ARG A 44 14.85 11.67 -3.25
CA ARG A 44 13.64 11.08 -3.81
C ARG A 44 13.78 10.70 -5.29
N ARG A 45 14.40 11.56 -6.11
CA ARG A 45 14.71 11.25 -7.52
C ARG A 45 15.67 10.06 -7.64
N ARG A 46 16.76 10.06 -6.89
CA ARG A 46 17.76 8.98 -6.86
C ARG A 46 17.14 7.64 -6.44
N LYS A 47 16.28 7.65 -5.42
CA LYS A 47 15.55 6.46 -4.95
C LYS A 47 14.55 5.94 -5.99
N LYS A 48 13.88 6.82 -6.74
CA LYS A 48 12.96 6.45 -7.83
C LYS A 48 13.74 5.79 -8.99
N LEU A 49 14.89 6.33 -9.38
CA LEU A 49 15.79 5.77 -10.40
C LEU A 49 16.34 4.39 -10.03
N ARG A 50 16.68 4.16 -8.75
CA ARG A 50 17.13 2.83 -8.27
C ARG A 50 16.00 1.78 -8.20
N ARG A 51 14.74 2.21 -8.29
CA ARG A 51 13.54 1.37 -8.13
C ARG A 51 12.91 0.98 -9.48
N SER A 52 13.32 1.59 -10.60
CA SER A 52 12.99 1.13 -11.97
C SER A 52 13.99 0.08 -12.40
#